data_AF-G6YIY9-F1
#
_entry.id   AF-G6YIY9-F1
#
_cell.length_a   1.000
_cell.length_b   1.000
_cell.length_c   1.000
_cell.angle_alpha   90.00
_cell.angle_beta   90.00
_cell.angle_gamma   90.00
#
_symmetry.space_group_name_H-M   'P 1'
#
loop_
_entity.id
_entity.type
_entity.pdbx_description
1 polymer ?
#
loop_
_entity_poly.entity_id
_entity_poly.type
_entity_poly.pdbx_seq_one_letter_code
_entity_poly.pdbx_strand_id
1 'polypeptide(L)'
;MTATQSAKQPAGKTVASGKPMLAFRPLPVPQVDVRGFWGDRVDAVASRTADILYERCVAARMLEQIDPDRPSPGVVIPFHSPSPDEVSL
;
A
#
# COMPACT_ATOMS: atom_id res chain seq x y z
N MET A 1 4.35 -18.62 39.29
CA MET A 1 3.21 -19.26 38.61
C MET A 1 1.99 -18.36 38.77
N THR A 2 1.62 -17.57 37.77
CA THR A 2 0.25 -17.07 37.58
C THR A 2 0.12 -16.40 36.21
N ALA A 3 -0.80 -16.92 35.39
CA ALA A 3 -1.19 -16.38 34.10
C ALA A 3 -2.12 -15.17 34.29
N THR A 4 -2.04 -14.17 33.40
CA THR A 4 -3.09 -13.14 33.28
C THR A 4 -3.61 -13.11 31.86
N GLN A 5 -4.94 -13.01 31.79
CA GLN A 5 -5.83 -13.45 30.72
C GLN A 5 -5.89 -12.50 29.51
N SER A 6 -6.25 -13.14 28.40
CA SER A 6 -6.62 -12.59 27.11
C SER A 6 -7.87 -11.68 27.20
N ALA A 7 -7.75 -10.43 26.74
CA ALA A 7 -8.89 -9.56 26.49
C ALA A 7 -9.45 -9.83 25.09
N LYS A 8 -10.66 -10.41 25.05
CA LYS A 8 -11.41 -10.76 23.84
C LYS A 8 -12.13 -9.50 23.32
N GLN A 9 -11.71 -8.97 22.17
CA GLN A 9 -12.37 -7.85 21.49
C GLN A 9 -13.71 -8.30 20.87
N PRO A 10 -14.79 -7.50 20.94
CA PRO A 10 -16.11 -7.92 20.48
C PRO A 10 -16.18 -7.97 18.95
N ALA A 11 -16.89 -8.99 18.47
CA ALA A 11 -17.09 -9.28 17.06
C ALA A 11 -17.92 -8.20 16.37
N GLY A 12 -17.24 -7.22 15.76
CA GLY A 12 -17.80 -6.45 14.65
C GLY A 12 -17.96 -7.39 13.45
N LYS A 13 -19.18 -7.52 12.92
CA LYS A 13 -19.47 -8.29 11.71
C LYS A 13 -18.71 -7.68 10.53
N THR A 14 -17.51 -8.18 10.26
CA THR A 14 -16.80 -7.89 9.01
C THR A 14 -17.45 -8.70 7.90
N VAL A 15 -18.13 -8.00 6.99
CA VAL A 15 -18.58 -8.50 5.70
C VAL A 15 -17.42 -9.27 5.05
N ALA A 16 -17.63 -10.55 4.75
CA ALA A 16 -16.62 -11.39 4.14
C ALA A 16 -16.34 -10.87 2.72
N SER A 17 -15.39 -9.97 2.58
CA SER A 17 -14.73 -9.73 1.29
C SER A 17 -14.04 -11.03 0.94
N GLY A 18 -14.59 -11.74 -0.04
CA GLY A 18 -14.17 -13.08 -0.46
C GLY A 18 -12.74 -13.09 -0.98
N LYS A 19 -11.76 -13.15 -0.08
CA LYS A 19 -10.42 -13.58 -0.43
C LYS A 19 -10.48 -15.09 -0.67
N PRO A 20 -10.08 -15.60 -1.85
CA PRO A 20 -9.98 -17.03 -2.05
C PRO A 20 -9.03 -17.59 -1.00
N MET A 21 -9.51 -18.55 -0.21
CA MET A 21 -8.69 -19.19 0.82
C MET A 21 -7.67 -20.08 0.12
N LEU A 22 -6.43 -19.61 0.03
CA LEU A 22 -5.34 -20.40 -0.54
C LEU A 22 -5.20 -21.70 0.24
N ALA A 23 -5.11 -22.82 -0.47
CA ALA A 23 -4.87 -24.14 0.13
C ALA A 23 -3.54 -24.19 0.91
N PHE A 24 -2.57 -23.36 0.51
CA PHE A 24 -1.29 -23.20 1.18
C PHE A 24 -1.03 -21.73 1.47
N ARG A 25 -0.56 -21.42 2.69
CA ARG A 25 -0.04 -20.09 3.02
C ARG A 25 1.42 -20.02 2.57
N PRO A 26 1.81 -19.03 1.74
CA PRO A 26 3.22 -18.85 1.39
C PRO A 26 4.07 -18.64 2.64
N LEU A 27 5.30 -19.16 2.63
CA LEU A 27 6.27 -18.81 3.68
C LEU A 27 6.56 -17.30 3.63
N PRO A 28 6.68 -16.63 4.78
CA PRO A 28 7.15 -15.25 4.85
C PRO A 28 8.54 -15.12 4.21
N VAL A 29 8.76 -14.01 3.49
CA VAL A 29 10.05 -13.72 2.82
C VAL A 29 11.27 -13.87 3.76
N PRO A 30 11.25 -13.40 5.03
CA PRO A 30 12.41 -13.56 5.93
C PRO A 30 12.75 -15.02 6.29
N GLN A 31 11.88 -15.98 6.00
CA GLN A 31 12.10 -17.40 6.26
C GLN A 31 12.69 -18.14 5.04
N VAL A 32 12.92 -17.45 3.92
CA VAL A 32 13.42 -18.05 2.68
C VAL A 32 14.84 -17.55 2.43
N ASP A 33 15.79 -18.48 2.29
CA ASP A 33 17.15 -18.18 1.83
C ASP A 33 17.19 -18.29 0.29
N VAL A 34 17.65 -17.23 -0.38
CA VAL A 34 17.72 -17.15 -1.84
C VAL A 34 19.18 -17.11 -2.26
N ARG A 35 19.62 -18.10 -3.04
CA ARG A 35 21.04 -18.27 -3.43
C ARG A 35 21.22 -18.38 -4.95
N GLY A 36 22.47 -18.28 -5.39
CA GLY A 36 22.86 -18.41 -6.80
C GLY A 36 22.20 -17.34 -7.67
N PHE A 37 21.66 -17.76 -8.81
CA PHE A 37 21.10 -16.85 -9.84
C PHE A 37 20.12 -15.78 -9.34
N TRP A 38 19.29 -16.10 -8.33
CA TRP A 38 18.34 -15.15 -7.76
C TRP A 38 18.92 -14.35 -6.59
N GLY A 39 19.88 -14.91 -5.85
CA GLY A 39 20.59 -14.20 -4.78
C GLY A 39 21.32 -12.98 -5.33
N ASP A 40 22.12 -13.16 -6.37
CA ASP A 40 22.89 -12.08 -7.00
C ASP A 40 21.99 -10.92 -7.49
N ARG A 41 20.75 -11.24 -7.93
CA ARG A 41 19.79 -10.20 -8.35
C ARG A 41 19.15 -9.48 -7.20
N VAL A 42 18.81 -10.20 -6.13
CA VAL A 42 18.29 -9.56 -4.91
C VAL A 42 19.34 -8.60 -4.37
N ASP A 43 20.60 -9.03 -4.32
CA ASP A 43 21.72 -8.21 -3.88
C ASP A 43 21.90 -6.97 -4.78
N ALA A 44 21.86 -7.13 -6.11
CA ALA A 44 21.95 -6.00 -7.04
C ALA A 44 20.77 -5.01 -6.90
N VAL A 45 19.56 -5.50 -6.65
CA VAL A 45 18.39 -4.65 -6.42
C VAL A 45 18.53 -3.88 -5.10
N ALA A 46 18.89 -4.58 -4.03
CA ALA A 46 19.00 -4.00 -2.69
C ALA A 46 20.16 -2.99 -2.59
N SER A 47 21.31 -3.30 -3.18
CA SER A 47 22.52 -2.46 -3.07
C SER A 47 22.61 -1.33 -4.08
N ARG A 48 21.77 -1.32 -5.12
CA ARG A 48 21.88 -0.31 -6.18
C ARG A 48 20.56 0.19 -6.72
N THR A 49 19.66 -0.70 -7.12
CA THR A 49 18.42 -0.28 -7.78
C THR A 49 17.50 0.49 -6.83
N ALA A 50 17.45 0.08 -5.56
CA ALA A 50 16.66 0.76 -4.53
C ALA A 50 17.10 2.23 -4.35
N ASP A 51 18.40 2.48 -4.25
CA ASP A 51 18.96 3.82 -4.10
C ASP A 51 18.67 4.69 -5.33
N ILE A 52 18.86 4.15 -6.54
CA ILE A 52 18.54 4.86 -7.79
C ILE A 52 17.06 5.24 -7.82
N LEU A 53 16.16 4.33 -7.41
CA LEU A 53 14.73 4.61 -7.38
C LEU A 53 14.42 5.73 -6.38
N TYR A 54 15.02 5.67 -5.19
CA TYR A 54 14.84 6.68 -4.16
C TYR A 54 15.32 8.06 -4.63
N GLU A 55 16.53 8.16 -5.18
CA GLU A 55 17.09 9.40 -5.73
C GLU A 55 16.18 9.99 -6.81
N ARG A 56 15.61 9.16 -7.69
CA ARG A 56 14.67 9.61 -8.71
C ARG A 56 13.37 10.14 -8.10
N CYS A 57 12.84 9.50 -7.06
CA CYS A 57 11.66 9.99 -6.34
C CYS A 57 11.92 11.35 -5.66
N VAL A 58 13.12 11.54 -5.10
CA VAL A 58 13.54 12.84 -4.53
C VAL A 58 13.64 13.90 -5.62
N ALA A 59 14.34 13.61 -6.72
CA ALA A 59 14.52 14.56 -7.83
C ALA A 59 13.19 14.96 -8.48
N ALA A 60 12.23 14.03 -8.57
CA ALA A 60 10.88 14.29 -9.06
C ALA A 60 9.96 14.96 -8.02
N ARG A 61 10.46 15.27 -6.82
CA ARG A 61 9.70 15.83 -5.69
C ARG A 61 8.47 15.00 -5.30
N MET A 62 8.49 13.69 -5.59
CA MET A 62 7.38 12.79 -5.27
C MET A 62 7.16 12.68 -3.76
N LEU A 63 8.23 12.75 -2.96
CA LEU A 63 8.13 12.67 -1.50
C LEU A 63 7.36 13.85 -0.89
N GLU A 64 7.38 15.02 -1.52
CA GLU A 64 6.61 16.18 -1.03
C GLU A 64 5.11 16.04 -1.23
N GLN A 65 4.68 15.15 -2.13
CA GLN A 65 3.25 14.89 -2.38
C GLN A 65 2.64 13.97 -1.32
N ILE A 66 3.48 13.20 -0.61
CA ILE A 66 3.06 12.28 0.45
C ILE A 66 3.29 12.87 1.85
N ASP A 67 3.82 14.09 1.93
CA ASP A 67 4.04 14.80 3.19
C ASP A 67 2.68 15.09 3.86
N PRO A 68 2.40 14.46 5.01
CA PRO A 68 1.10 14.60 5.68
C PRO A 68 0.91 15.99 6.31
N ASP A 69 1.99 16.72 6.59
CA ASP A 69 1.93 18.06 7.20
C ASP A 69 1.66 19.14 6.13
N ARG A 70 1.78 18.79 4.85
CA ARG A 70 1.45 19.68 3.74
C ARG A 70 -0.01 19.51 3.36
N PRO A 71 -0.81 20.60 3.30
CA PRO A 71 -2.19 20.49 2.85
C PRO A 71 -2.20 19.97 1.41
N SER A 72 -2.98 18.93 1.15
CA SER A 72 -3.17 18.44 -0.21
C SER A 72 -3.73 19.58 -1.07
N PRO A 73 -3.28 19.74 -2.33
CA PRO A 73 -3.93 20.64 -3.27
C PRO A 73 -5.37 20.17 -3.36
N GLY A 74 -6.30 20.94 -2.80
CA GLY A 74 -7.70 20.53 -2.69
C GLY A 74 -8.22 20.05 -4.04
N VAL A 75 -8.99 18.95 -4.02
CA VAL A 75 -9.63 18.45 -5.24
C VAL A 75 -10.57 19.55 -5.74
N VAL A 76 -10.19 20.22 -6.83
CA VAL A 76 -11.08 21.15 -7.52
C VAL A 76 -12.02 20.28 -8.35
N ILE A 77 -13.17 19.94 -7.79
CA ILE A 77 -14.24 19.28 -8.55
C ILE A 77 -14.81 20.31 -9.50
N PRO A 78 -14.67 20.15 -10.83
CA PRO A 78 -15.31 21.06 -11.77
C PRO A 78 -16.83 20.93 -11.57
N PHE A 79 -17.50 22.06 -11.36
CA PHE A 79 -18.96 22.07 -11.42
C PHE A 79 -19.34 21.72 -12.86
N HIS A 80 -19.97 20.57 -13.03
CA HIS A 80 -20.74 20.31 -14.23
C HIS A 80 -21.95 21.24 -14.13
N SER A 81 -21.91 22.37 -14.83
CA SER A 81 -23.14 23.07 -15.18
C SER A 81 -24.00 22.04 -15.91
N PRO A 82 -25.25 21.77 -15.47
CA PRO A 82 -26.11 20.87 -16.22
C PRO A 82 -26.16 21.35 -17.68
N SER A 83 -26.06 20.41 -18.62
CA SER A 83 -26.31 20.77 -20.02
C SER A 83 -27.74 21.34 -20.11
N PRO A 84 -27.98 22.31 -20.99
CA PRO A 84 -29.28 22.97 -21.11
C PRO A 84 -30.45 22.00 -21.40
N ASP A 85 -30.15 20.77 -21.79
CA ASP A 85 -31.10 19.73 -22.16
C ASP A 85 -31.77 19.06 -20.93
N GLU A 86 -31.17 19.12 -19.75
CA GLU A 86 -31.67 18.46 -18.52
C GLU A 86 -32.68 19.33 -17.72
N VAL A 87 -32.83 20.62 -18.06
CA VAL A 87 -33.71 21.56 -17.32
C VAL A 87 -35.11 21.67 -17.94
N SER A 88 -35.37 20.94 -19.03
CA SER A 88 -36.62 21.01 -19.80
C SER A 88 -37.51 19.76 -19.71
N LEU A 89 -37.26 18.84 -18.77
CA LEU A 89 -38.15 17.72 -18.45
C LEU A 89 -38.99 17.98 -17.20
#